data_AF-A0A6A5SG69-F1
#
_entry.id   AF-A0A6A5SG69-F1
#
_cell.length_a   1.000
_cell.length_b   1.000
_cell.length_c   1.000
_cell.angle_alpha   90.00
_cell.angle_beta   90.00
_cell.angle_gamma   90.00
#
_symmetry.space_group_name_H-M   'P 1'
#
loop_
_entity.id
_entity.type
_entity.pdbx_description
1 polymer ?
#
loop_
_entity_poly.entity_id
_entity_poly.type
_entity_poly.pdbx_seq_one_letter_code
_entity_poly.pdbx_strand_id
1 'polypeptide(L)'
;MPKRIKYDTPPRELVPEASDCPPQLETPQRSAIHAVFYFCQQQSLKCNLQAIHTVFGIPKSTASKVVASGQCRRLQNHPTVPNTCRGLRELTASDANAIASYIQEAPFVEKADPWQDLAERAGVVKEYKHEARASNVQFHPHMIQERVTEVTGMKTHKAVVKEKHTKAQISMRLEYIDDQLELWPKKEDWRCVLWCDELHWITGPRWPKNIKRDAGEAAKYAKDNIQYEEQHKPDPQLQHHFHMYCVLGYDFAFAIPYNAGNSNGKMNTKTYINTILPALQSYILEHGKPGV
;
A
#
# COMPACT_ATOMS: atom_id res chain seq x y z
N MET A 1 1.23 -32.77 14.02
CA MET A 1 1.36 -33.24 12.62
C MET A 1 2.82 -33.59 12.36
N PRO A 2 3.14 -34.78 11.83
CA PRO A 2 4.53 -35.15 11.56
C PRO A 2 5.15 -34.24 10.49
N LYS A 3 6.38 -33.77 10.72
CA LYS A 3 7.14 -32.94 9.78
C LYS A 3 7.37 -33.73 8.49
N ARG A 4 7.04 -33.12 7.33
CA ARG A 4 7.38 -33.67 6.01
C ARG A 4 8.90 -33.78 5.88
N ILE A 5 9.39 -35.01 5.82
CA ILE A 5 10.78 -35.32 5.47
C ILE A 5 10.99 -34.86 4.02
N LYS A 6 11.96 -33.96 3.81
CA LYS A 6 12.45 -33.62 2.46
C LYS A 6 13.51 -34.66 2.12
N TYR A 7 13.27 -35.42 1.06
CA TYR A 7 14.28 -36.28 0.47
C TYR A 7 15.04 -35.45 -0.56
N ASP A 8 16.35 -35.61 -0.69
CA ASP A 8 17.11 -35.00 -1.78
C ASP A 8 17.22 -35.97 -2.96
N THR A 9 17.43 -35.40 -4.15
CA THR A 9 17.34 -35.98 -5.49
C THR A 9 18.21 -37.25 -5.68
N PRO A 10 17.88 -38.16 -6.60
CA PRO A 10 18.49 -39.48 -6.74
C PRO A 10 19.61 -39.54 -7.78
N PRO A 11 20.29 -40.70 -7.91
CA PRO A 11 21.45 -40.87 -8.78
C PRO A 11 21.14 -40.66 -10.27
N ARG A 12 22.11 -40.09 -10.98
CA ARG A 12 22.03 -39.65 -12.38
C ARG A 12 21.95 -40.81 -13.36
N GLU A 13 22.30 -42.03 -12.94
CA GLU A 13 22.36 -43.23 -13.79
C GLU A 13 20.98 -43.74 -14.24
N LEU A 14 19.88 -43.26 -13.66
CA LEU A 14 18.51 -43.65 -14.03
C LEU A 14 17.90 -42.79 -15.16
N VAL A 15 18.72 -41.95 -15.80
CA VAL A 15 18.33 -41.06 -16.90
C VAL A 15 18.76 -41.68 -18.24
N PRO A 16 17.85 -41.95 -19.18
CA PRO A 16 18.22 -42.23 -20.57
C PRO A 16 18.88 -40.99 -21.19
N GLU A 17 20.06 -41.13 -21.80
CA GLU A 17 20.83 -40.01 -22.39
C GLU A 17 20.14 -39.32 -23.59
N ALA A 18 19.03 -39.88 -24.08
CA ALA A 18 18.48 -39.58 -25.40
C ALA A 18 17.40 -38.48 -25.45
N SER A 19 17.30 -37.55 -24.48
CA SER A 19 16.35 -36.44 -24.60
C SER A 19 16.97 -35.07 -24.26
N ASP A 20 16.89 -34.13 -25.18
CA ASP A 20 17.26 -32.71 -25.00
C ASP A 20 16.41 -31.96 -23.94
N CYS A 21 15.46 -32.66 -23.31
CA CYS A 21 14.75 -32.16 -22.13
C CYS A 21 15.49 -32.62 -20.86
N PRO A 22 15.76 -31.73 -19.88
CA PRO A 22 16.30 -32.16 -18.61
C PRO A 22 15.34 -33.19 -17.98
N PRO A 23 15.83 -34.41 -17.65
CA PRO A 23 15.00 -35.46 -17.09
C PRO A 23 14.44 -34.99 -15.75
N GLN A 24 13.11 -34.82 -15.69
CA GLN A 24 12.38 -34.39 -14.50
C GLN A 24 12.39 -35.43 -13.35
N LEU A 25 13.55 -35.94 -12.93
CA LEU A 25 13.73 -36.67 -11.67
C LEU A 25 13.68 -35.73 -10.44
N GLU A 26 13.42 -34.44 -10.64
CA GLU A 26 13.52 -33.38 -9.64
C GLU A 26 12.56 -33.49 -8.44
N THR A 27 11.56 -34.38 -8.46
CA THR A 27 10.76 -34.63 -7.25
C THR A 27 11.20 -35.92 -6.59
N PRO A 28 11.64 -35.88 -5.32
CA PRO A 28 12.17 -37.06 -4.63
C PRO A 28 11.20 -38.25 -4.57
N GLN A 29 9.89 -37.96 -4.58
CA GLN A 29 8.84 -38.97 -4.64
C GLN A 29 8.82 -39.73 -5.98
N ARG A 30 9.02 -39.03 -7.12
CA ARG A 30 9.10 -39.65 -8.44
C ARG A 30 10.17 -40.72 -8.46
N SER A 31 11.29 -40.35 -7.88
CA SER A 31 12.48 -41.10 -8.07
C SER A 31 12.62 -42.21 -7.07
N ALA A 32 12.05 -42.06 -5.87
CA ALA A 32 11.80 -43.19 -5.00
C ALA A 32 10.92 -44.25 -5.71
N ILE A 33 9.87 -43.83 -6.42
CA ILE A 33 9.05 -44.76 -7.22
C ILE A 33 9.90 -45.44 -8.30
N HIS A 34 10.59 -44.69 -9.17
CA HIS A 34 11.37 -45.28 -10.26
C HIS A 34 12.56 -46.12 -9.78
N ALA A 35 13.27 -45.71 -8.74
CA ALA A 35 14.38 -46.47 -8.17
C ALA A 35 13.90 -47.82 -7.60
N VAL A 36 12.76 -47.83 -6.90
CA VAL A 36 12.16 -49.08 -6.40
C VAL A 36 11.71 -49.98 -7.54
N PHE A 37 11.07 -49.41 -8.57
CA PHE A 37 10.67 -50.17 -9.76
C PHE A 37 11.87 -50.77 -10.49
N TYR A 38 12.92 -49.97 -10.71
CA TYR A 38 14.15 -50.40 -11.36
C TYR A 38 14.87 -51.49 -10.55
N PHE A 39 14.99 -51.30 -9.25
CA PHE A 39 15.59 -52.30 -8.35
C PHE A 39 14.82 -53.63 -8.40
N CYS A 40 13.48 -53.59 -8.29
CA CYS A 40 12.67 -54.80 -8.40
C CYS A 40 12.85 -55.50 -9.76
N GLN A 41 12.95 -54.74 -10.85
CA GLN A 41 13.18 -55.28 -12.19
C GLN A 41 14.54 -55.97 -12.30
N GLN A 42 15.63 -55.36 -11.82
CA GLN A 42 16.98 -55.93 -11.84
C GLN A 42 17.08 -57.23 -11.02
N GLN A 43 16.34 -57.29 -9.90
CA GLN A 43 16.30 -58.48 -9.04
C GLN A 43 15.25 -59.52 -9.48
N SER A 44 14.56 -59.31 -10.60
CA SER A 44 13.45 -60.17 -11.06
C SER A 44 12.33 -60.35 -10.01
N LEU A 45 12.11 -59.33 -9.17
CA LEU A 45 11.08 -59.30 -8.14
C LEU A 45 9.81 -58.60 -8.67
N LYS A 46 8.63 -59.11 -8.29
CA LYS A 46 7.36 -58.42 -8.58
C LYS A 46 7.24 -57.16 -7.72
N CYS A 47 7.21 -56.00 -8.37
CA CYS A 47 7.05 -54.72 -7.66
C CYS A 47 5.59 -54.55 -7.18
N ASN A 48 5.39 -54.56 -5.85
CA ASN A 48 4.08 -54.33 -5.25
C ASN A 48 3.89 -52.82 -4.96
N LEU A 49 3.02 -52.16 -5.72
CA LEU A 49 2.67 -50.75 -5.51
C LEU A 49 2.17 -50.43 -4.09
N GLN A 50 1.57 -51.41 -3.40
CA GLN A 50 1.15 -51.24 -1.99
C GLN A 50 2.35 -51.12 -1.05
N ALA A 51 3.45 -51.83 -1.32
CA ALA A 51 4.66 -51.74 -0.53
C ALA A 51 5.32 -50.36 -0.68
N ILE A 52 5.26 -49.75 -1.87
CA ILE A 52 5.73 -48.37 -2.10
C ILE A 52 4.96 -47.37 -1.23
N HIS A 53 3.64 -47.55 -1.09
CA HIS A 53 2.85 -46.72 -0.17
C HIS A 53 3.26 -46.91 1.29
N THR A 54 3.44 -48.16 1.74
CA THR A 54 3.82 -48.46 3.13
C THR A 54 5.19 -47.88 3.49
N VAL A 55 6.17 -47.96 2.59
CA VAL A 55 7.55 -47.54 2.85
C VAL A 55 7.72 -46.02 2.69
N PHE A 56 7.15 -45.44 1.63
CA PHE A 56 7.41 -44.04 1.26
C PHE A 56 6.23 -43.09 1.51
N GLY A 57 5.09 -43.60 1.95
CA GLY A 57 3.86 -42.81 2.16
C GLY A 57 3.24 -42.29 0.86
N ILE A 58 3.58 -42.86 -0.31
CA ILE A 58 3.11 -42.40 -1.62
C ILE A 58 1.83 -43.15 -2.00
N PRO A 59 0.68 -42.48 -2.22
CA PRO A 59 -0.56 -43.15 -2.58
C PRO A 59 -0.42 -44.05 -3.81
N LYS A 60 -1.03 -45.24 -3.77
CA LYS A 60 -1.02 -46.21 -4.89
C LYS A 60 -1.48 -45.59 -6.21
N SER A 61 -2.48 -44.70 -6.17
CA SER A 61 -2.97 -43.96 -7.34
C SER A 61 -1.91 -43.06 -7.95
N THR A 62 -1.10 -42.39 -7.13
CA THR A 62 0.03 -41.56 -7.57
C THR A 62 1.15 -42.42 -8.15
N ALA A 63 1.56 -43.48 -7.46
CA ALA A 63 2.61 -44.38 -7.94
C ALA A 63 2.24 -45.06 -9.27
N SER A 64 1.01 -45.58 -9.37
CA SER A 64 0.47 -46.16 -10.60
C SER A 64 0.46 -45.13 -11.75
N LYS A 65 -0.01 -43.91 -11.48
CA LYS A 65 -0.03 -42.84 -12.49
C LYS A 65 1.38 -42.49 -12.97
N VAL A 66 2.35 -42.34 -12.06
CA VAL A 66 3.75 -42.03 -12.40
C VAL A 66 4.37 -43.13 -13.27
N VAL A 67 4.14 -44.39 -12.92
CA VAL A 67 4.65 -45.55 -13.70
C VAL A 67 4.00 -45.61 -15.08
N ALA A 68 2.68 -45.42 -15.15
CA ALA A 68 1.93 -45.53 -16.41
C ALA A 68 2.20 -44.35 -17.36
N SER A 69 2.26 -43.11 -16.85
CA SER A 69 2.48 -41.93 -17.68
C SER A 69 3.95 -41.59 -17.87
N GLY A 70 4.84 -42.17 -17.07
CA GLY A 70 6.23 -41.72 -16.97
C GLY A 70 6.38 -40.28 -16.49
N GLN A 71 5.31 -39.63 -16.01
CA GLN A 71 5.26 -38.21 -15.64
C GLN A 71 4.85 -38.01 -14.18
N CYS A 72 5.53 -37.12 -13.46
CA CYS A 72 5.11 -36.74 -12.11
C CYS A 72 3.94 -35.76 -12.09
N ARG A 73 3.38 -35.57 -10.88
CA ARG A 73 2.37 -34.53 -10.63
C ARG A 73 2.97 -33.18 -11.04
N ARG A 74 2.28 -32.51 -11.96
CA ARG A 74 2.68 -31.26 -12.61
C ARG A 74 3.13 -30.23 -11.56
N LEU A 75 4.29 -29.61 -11.76
CA LEU A 75 4.56 -28.31 -11.15
C LEU A 75 3.61 -27.30 -11.80
N GLN A 76 3.05 -26.40 -10.99
CA GLN A 76 1.96 -25.51 -11.41
C GLN A 76 2.33 -24.57 -12.59
N ASN A 77 3.62 -24.45 -12.92
CA ASN A 77 4.15 -23.47 -13.88
C ASN A 77 5.15 -24.11 -14.88
N HIS A 78 4.80 -25.20 -15.55
CA HIS A 78 5.67 -25.78 -16.57
C HIS A 78 5.67 -24.91 -17.86
N PRO A 79 6.82 -24.47 -18.38
CA PRO A 79 6.88 -23.49 -19.48
C PRO A 79 6.33 -23.99 -20.82
N THR A 80 6.32 -25.31 -21.04
CA THR A 80 5.96 -25.90 -22.35
C THR A 80 4.56 -26.52 -22.43
N VAL A 81 3.78 -26.51 -21.34
CA VAL A 81 2.45 -27.16 -21.32
C VAL A 81 1.38 -26.14 -20.93
N PRO A 82 0.31 -25.97 -21.75
CA PRO A 82 -0.78 -25.06 -21.42
C PRO A 82 -1.41 -25.39 -20.07
N ASN A 83 -1.53 -24.38 -19.20
CA ASN A 83 -2.22 -24.53 -17.92
C ASN A 83 -3.72 -24.76 -18.18
N THR A 84 -4.22 -25.95 -17.84
CA THR A 84 -5.62 -26.33 -18.06
C THR A 84 -6.54 -25.94 -16.90
N CYS A 85 -6.01 -25.37 -15.81
CA CYS A 85 -6.85 -24.79 -14.77
C CYS A 85 -7.53 -23.55 -15.34
N ARG A 86 -8.83 -23.37 -15.09
CA ARG A 86 -9.46 -22.06 -15.34
C ARG A 86 -8.64 -21.02 -14.57
N GLY A 87 -8.21 -19.97 -15.27
CA GLY A 87 -7.55 -18.84 -14.63
C GLY A 87 -8.41 -18.33 -13.48
N LEU A 88 -7.76 -17.83 -12.42
CA LEU A 88 -8.48 -17.02 -11.43
C LEU A 88 -9.21 -15.92 -12.19
N ARG A 89 -10.47 -15.66 -11.83
CA ARG A 89 -11.23 -14.59 -12.48
C ARG A 89 -10.45 -13.29 -12.29
N GLU A 90 -10.02 -12.70 -13.40
CA GLU A 90 -9.25 -11.47 -13.39
C GLU A 90 -10.21 -10.28 -13.35
N LEU A 91 -9.82 -9.24 -12.62
CA LEU A 91 -10.50 -7.95 -12.67
C LEU A 91 -10.21 -7.32 -14.04
N THR A 92 -11.23 -7.24 -14.89
CA THR A 92 -11.04 -6.81 -16.28
C THR A 92 -10.81 -5.30 -16.37
N ALA A 93 -10.34 -4.83 -17.53
CA ALA A 93 -10.26 -3.39 -17.76
C ALA A 93 -11.65 -2.72 -17.76
N SER A 94 -12.69 -3.44 -18.22
CA SER A 94 -14.08 -2.96 -18.16
C SER A 94 -14.53 -2.77 -16.71
N ASP A 95 -14.21 -3.72 -15.84
CA ASP A 95 -14.51 -3.63 -14.41
C ASP A 95 -13.78 -2.44 -13.78
N ALA A 96 -12.48 -2.29 -14.06
CA ALA A 96 -11.69 -1.18 -13.55
C ALA A 96 -12.25 0.19 -13.98
N ASN A 97 -12.67 0.31 -15.24
CA ASN A 97 -13.33 1.52 -15.75
C ASN A 97 -14.68 1.78 -15.07
N ALA A 98 -15.50 0.75 -14.85
CA ALA A 98 -16.78 0.91 -14.15
C ALA A 98 -16.59 1.44 -12.72
N ILE A 99 -15.58 0.93 -11.99
CA ILE A 99 -15.21 1.43 -10.65
C ILE A 99 -14.78 2.90 -10.73
N ALA A 100 -13.93 3.25 -11.68
CA ALA A 100 -13.43 4.62 -11.83
C ALA A 100 -14.55 5.60 -12.19
N SER A 101 -15.44 5.25 -13.12
CA SER A 101 -16.60 6.07 -13.49
C SER A 101 -17.51 6.30 -12.28
N TYR A 102 -17.81 5.26 -11.51
CA TYR A 102 -18.59 5.41 -10.28
C TYR A 102 -17.91 6.36 -9.28
N ILE A 103 -16.60 6.24 -9.05
CA ILE A 103 -15.85 7.12 -8.14
C ILE A 103 -15.83 8.58 -8.62
N GLN A 104 -15.79 8.82 -9.93
CA GLN A 104 -15.81 10.19 -10.48
C GLN A 104 -17.12 10.91 -10.13
N GLU A 105 -18.24 10.19 -10.22
CA GLU A 105 -19.59 10.70 -9.98
C GLU A 105 -20.01 10.67 -8.49
N ALA A 106 -19.34 9.87 -7.66
CA ALA A 106 -19.66 9.72 -6.25
C ALA A 106 -19.46 11.03 -5.44
N PRO A 107 -20.24 11.27 -4.37
CA PRO A 107 -20.00 12.38 -3.47
C PRO A 107 -18.72 12.16 -2.63
N PHE A 108 -18.14 13.24 -2.10
CA PHE A 108 -16.88 13.22 -1.33
C PHE A 108 -16.79 12.12 -0.26
N VAL A 109 -17.87 11.94 0.52
CA VAL A 109 -17.92 10.98 1.63
C VAL A 109 -17.70 9.57 1.11
N GLU A 110 -18.35 9.23 0.00
CA GLU A 110 -18.28 7.89 -0.60
C GLU A 110 -16.92 7.63 -1.23
N LYS A 111 -16.29 8.65 -1.83
CA LYS A 111 -14.92 8.52 -2.37
C LYS A 111 -13.88 8.14 -1.31
N ALA A 112 -14.18 8.32 -0.02
CA ALA A 112 -13.31 7.91 1.07
C ALA A 112 -13.42 6.43 1.42
N ASP A 113 -14.51 5.76 1.02
CA ASP A 113 -14.82 4.39 1.41
C ASP A 113 -13.81 3.37 0.86
N PRO A 114 -13.64 2.21 1.50
CA PRO A 114 -12.79 1.12 1.01
C PRO A 114 -13.01 0.78 -0.47
N TRP A 115 -11.94 0.40 -1.16
CA TRP A 115 -12.00 0.01 -2.58
C TRP A 115 -13.02 -1.10 -2.87
N GLN A 116 -13.26 -1.99 -1.91
CA GLN A 116 -14.25 -3.06 -2.02
C GLN A 116 -15.68 -2.51 -2.07
N ASP A 117 -16.02 -1.58 -1.18
CA ASP A 117 -17.35 -0.97 -1.11
C ASP A 117 -17.63 -0.11 -2.35
N LEU A 118 -16.59 0.53 -2.90
CA LEU A 118 -16.67 1.24 -4.17
C LEU A 118 -16.89 0.28 -5.34
N ALA A 119 -16.21 -0.86 -5.37
CA ALA A 119 -16.37 -1.86 -6.42
C ALA A 119 -17.75 -2.55 -6.39
N GLU A 120 -18.28 -2.79 -5.19
CA GLU A 120 -19.64 -3.32 -5.01
C GLU A 120 -20.68 -2.34 -5.57
N ARG A 121 -20.59 -1.06 -5.19
CA ARG A 121 -21.54 -0.03 -5.68
C ARG A 121 -21.40 0.25 -7.18
N ALA A 122 -20.22 0.06 -7.74
CA ALA A 122 -19.99 0.10 -9.20
C ALA A 122 -20.54 -1.13 -9.95
N GLY A 123 -21.15 -2.11 -9.24
CA GLY A 123 -21.72 -3.32 -9.85
C GLY A 123 -20.67 -4.35 -10.30
N VAL A 124 -19.40 -4.15 -9.97
CA VAL A 124 -18.30 -5.05 -10.34
C VAL A 124 -18.26 -6.28 -9.42
N VAL A 125 -18.88 -6.19 -8.24
CA VAL A 125 -18.93 -7.29 -7.28
C VAL A 125 -20.30 -7.42 -6.64
N LYS A 126 -21.04 -8.49 -7.02
CA LYS A 126 -21.79 -9.35 -6.09
C LYS A 126 -22.36 -10.59 -6.81
N GLU A 127 -21.76 -11.76 -6.59
CA GLU A 127 -22.53 -13.01 -6.54
C GLU A 127 -22.31 -13.66 -5.17
N TYR A 128 -23.13 -13.29 -4.17
CA TYR A 128 -23.34 -14.15 -3.00
C TYR A 128 -24.51 -15.07 -3.31
N LYS A 129 -24.27 -16.10 -4.12
CA LYS A 129 -25.25 -17.17 -4.21
C LYS A 129 -25.03 -18.03 -2.96
N HIS A 130 -26.02 -18.05 -2.06
CA HIS A 130 -26.03 -18.91 -0.86
C HIS A 130 -26.06 -20.42 -1.20
N GLU A 131 -25.99 -20.78 -2.48
CA GLU A 131 -25.89 -22.16 -2.94
C GLU A 131 -24.54 -22.75 -2.55
N ALA A 132 -24.55 -23.99 -2.06
CA ALA A 132 -23.41 -24.74 -1.51
C ALA A 132 -22.21 -24.95 -2.47
N ARG A 133 -22.19 -24.29 -3.65
CA ARG A 133 -21.18 -24.39 -4.70
C ARG A 133 -20.76 -23.06 -5.32
N ALA A 134 -21.35 -21.94 -4.94
CA ALA A 134 -20.93 -20.65 -5.48
C ALA A 134 -19.74 -20.09 -4.68
N SER A 135 -18.67 -19.75 -5.38
CA SER A 135 -17.53 -19.04 -4.79
C SER A 135 -17.91 -17.56 -4.66
N ASN A 136 -17.93 -17.03 -3.44
CA ASN A 136 -17.94 -15.60 -3.22
C ASN A 136 -16.64 -15.02 -3.82
N VAL A 137 -16.73 -14.38 -4.98
CA VAL A 137 -15.57 -13.75 -5.61
C VAL A 137 -15.50 -12.31 -5.12
N GLN A 138 -14.88 -12.10 -3.97
CA GLN A 138 -14.43 -10.77 -3.56
C GLN A 138 -12.99 -10.57 -4.05
N PHE A 139 -12.75 -9.48 -4.76
CA PHE A 139 -11.40 -9.05 -5.06
C PHE A 139 -10.76 -8.45 -3.79
N HIS A 140 -9.48 -8.71 -3.60
CA HIS A 140 -8.71 -8.11 -2.53
C HIS A 140 -8.56 -6.59 -2.78
N PRO A 141 -8.66 -5.70 -1.77
CA PRO A 141 -8.60 -4.25 -1.97
C PRO A 141 -7.36 -3.78 -2.74
N HIS A 142 -6.20 -4.42 -2.48
CA HIS A 142 -4.95 -4.12 -3.17
C HIS A 142 -5.04 -4.40 -4.67
N MET A 143 -5.64 -5.52 -5.07
CA MET A 143 -5.80 -5.90 -6.46
C MET A 143 -6.73 -4.93 -7.20
N ILE A 144 -7.82 -4.50 -6.54
CA ILE A 144 -8.72 -3.47 -7.09
C ILE A 144 -7.95 -2.17 -7.31
N GLN A 145 -7.22 -1.71 -6.28
CA GLN A 145 -6.44 -0.49 -6.37
C GLN A 145 -5.40 -0.55 -7.48
N GLU A 146 -4.55 -1.59 -7.51
CA GLU A 146 -3.52 -1.76 -8.53
C GLU A 146 -4.11 -1.73 -9.94
N ARG A 147 -5.18 -2.49 -10.15
CA ARG A 147 -5.78 -2.61 -11.48
C ARG A 147 -6.47 -1.31 -11.92
N VAL A 148 -7.20 -0.66 -11.03
CA VAL A 148 -7.82 0.65 -11.33
C VAL A 148 -6.74 1.69 -11.62
N THR A 149 -5.67 1.73 -10.81
CA THR A 149 -4.55 2.64 -11.04
C THR A 149 -3.84 2.35 -12.37
N GLU A 150 -3.61 1.09 -12.73
CA GLU A 150 -3.00 0.69 -14.00
C GLU A 150 -3.84 1.13 -15.20
N VAL A 151 -5.17 0.95 -15.13
CA VAL A 151 -6.08 1.21 -16.25
C VAL A 151 -6.44 2.69 -16.39
N THR A 152 -6.67 3.40 -15.29
CA THR A 152 -7.22 4.78 -15.32
C THR A 152 -6.29 5.82 -14.72
N GLY A 153 -5.23 5.42 -14.02
CA GLY A 153 -4.36 6.33 -13.25
C GLY A 153 -4.98 6.79 -11.93
N MET A 154 -6.22 6.41 -11.62
CA MET A 154 -6.89 6.77 -10.37
C MET A 154 -6.26 6.05 -9.20
N LYS A 155 -6.02 6.79 -8.11
CA LYS A 155 -5.46 6.22 -6.87
C LYS A 155 -5.97 6.93 -5.63
N THR A 156 -5.60 6.39 -4.48
CA THR A 156 -5.90 6.99 -3.18
C THR A 156 -5.02 8.23 -2.95
N HIS A 157 -5.64 9.36 -2.65
CA HIS A 157 -5.00 10.64 -2.37
C HIS A 157 -5.51 11.24 -1.06
N LYS A 158 -4.65 12.01 -0.37
CA LYS A 158 -5.09 12.88 0.73
C LYS A 158 -6.00 13.97 0.15
N ALA A 159 -7.21 14.13 0.72
CA ALA A 159 -8.12 15.21 0.35
C ALA A 159 -7.49 16.58 0.66
N VAL A 160 -7.80 17.57 -0.17
CA VAL A 160 -7.47 18.97 0.14
C VAL A 160 -8.49 19.47 1.15
N VAL A 161 -8.00 20.00 2.26
CA VAL A 161 -8.82 20.78 3.19
C VAL A 161 -8.70 22.23 2.76
N LYS A 162 -9.82 22.89 2.47
CA LYS A 162 -9.82 24.29 2.05
C LYS A 162 -10.62 25.11 3.04
N GLU A 163 -9.96 26.10 3.63
CA GLU A 163 -10.63 27.18 4.34
C GLU A 163 -11.36 28.08 3.32
N LYS A 164 -12.61 28.41 3.61
CA LYS A 164 -13.41 29.27 2.75
C LYS A 164 -13.06 30.74 3.02
N HIS A 165 -12.11 31.29 2.27
CA HIS A 165 -11.79 32.71 2.35
C HIS A 165 -12.91 33.59 1.77
N THR A 166 -13.14 34.75 2.38
CA THR A 166 -14.03 35.80 1.84
C THR A 166 -13.36 36.58 0.71
N LYS A 167 -14.14 37.26 -0.12
CA LYS A 167 -13.58 38.13 -1.19
C LYS A 167 -12.65 39.21 -0.63
N ALA A 168 -12.99 39.78 0.52
CA ALA A 168 -12.17 40.78 1.20
C ALA A 168 -10.82 40.20 1.64
N GLN A 169 -10.81 39.01 2.26
CA GLN A 169 -9.57 38.32 2.64
C GLN A 169 -8.69 38.01 1.44
N ILE A 170 -9.28 37.62 0.30
CA ILE A 170 -8.52 37.38 -0.93
C ILE A 170 -7.87 38.69 -1.41
N SER A 171 -8.62 39.79 -1.43
CA SER A 171 -8.11 41.10 -1.85
C SER A 171 -6.94 41.55 -0.98
N MET A 172 -7.09 41.50 0.35
CA MET A 172 -6.03 41.90 1.29
C MET A 172 -4.76 41.06 1.13
N ARG A 173 -4.90 39.76 0.81
CA ARG A 173 -3.75 38.89 0.60
C ARG A 173 -3.01 39.21 -0.69
N LEU A 174 -3.72 39.59 -1.75
CA LEU A 174 -3.11 40.00 -3.01
C LEU A 174 -2.34 41.32 -2.84
N GLU A 175 -2.97 42.30 -2.20
CA GLU A 175 -2.34 43.59 -1.88
C GLU A 175 -1.07 43.39 -1.04
N TYR A 176 -1.13 42.56 0.00
CA TYR A 176 0.05 42.23 0.80
C TYR A 176 1.17 41.59 -0.03
N ILE A 177 0.83 40.67 -0.95
CA ILE A 177 1.82 40.04 -1.84
C ILE A 177 2.51 41.10 -2.70
N ASP A 178 1.74 42.01 -3.30
CA ASP A 178 2.27 43.07 -4.15
C ASP A 178 3.21 43.98 -3.34
N ASP A 179 2.81 44.41 -2.15
CA ASP A 179 3.64 45.23 -1.24
C ASP A 179 4.95 44.51 -0.86
N GLN A 180 4.90 43.22 -0.51
CA GLN A 180 6.11 42.49 -0.12
C GLN A 180 7.05 42.26 -1.31
N LEU A 181 6.51 42.06 -2.52
CA LEU A 181 7.31 41.90 -3.74
C LEU A 181 7.97 43.21 -4.18
N GLU A 182 7.38 44.37 -3.86
CA GLU A 182 8.02 45.66 -4.05
C GLU A 182 9.19 45.86 -3.07
N LEU A 183 9.01 45.48 -1.80
CA LEU A 183 10.04 45.61 -0.76
C LEU A 183 11.21 44.62 -0.93
N TRP A 184 10.92 43.37 -1.33
CA TRP A 184 11.91 42.29 -1.48
C TRP A 184 11.79 41.60 -2.84
N PRO A 185 12.18 42.28 -3.93
CA PRO A 185 11.96 41.81 -5.29
C PRO A 185 12.81 40.60 -5.67
N LYS A 186 13.97 40.40 -5.02
CA LYS A 186 14.89 39.29 -5.31
C LYS A 186 14.91 38.30 -4.16
N LYS A 187 15.17 37.03 -4.49
CA LYS A 187 15.25 35.94 -3.49
C LYS A 187 16.30 36.20 -2.41
N GLU A 188 17.39 36.90 -2.73
CA GLU A 188 18.47 37.23 -1.80
C GLU A 188 18.00 38.20 -0.71
N ASP A 189 17.04 39.07 -1.01
CA ASP A 189 16.51 40.07 -0.09
C ASP A 189 15.77 39.42 1.09
N TRP A 190 15.25 38.20 0.88
CA TRP A 190 14.56 37.41 1.90
C TRP A 190 15.50 36.73 2.89
N ARG A 191 16.83 36.76 2.68
CA ARG A 191 17.80 36.07 3.55
C ARG A 191 17.89 36.65 4.96
N CYS A 192 17.49 37.91 5.14
CA CYS A 192 17.43 38.56 6.45
C CYS A 192 16.08 38.38 7.17
N VAL A 193 15.13 37.68 6.54
CA VAL A 193 13.79 37.45 7.11
C VAL A 193 13.78 36.14 7.90
N LEU A 194 13.27 36.21 9.12
CA LEU A 194 12.93 35.03 9.92
C LEU A 194 11.41 34.85 9.91
N TRP A 195 10.97 33.67 9.52
CA TRP A 195 9.57 33.26 9.59
C TRP A 195 9.36 32.49 10.88
N CYS A 196 8.40 32.94 11.68
CA CYS A 196 8.08 32.33 12.95
C CYS A 196 6.62 31.89 12.94
N ASP A 197 6.33 30.68 13.40
CA ASP A 197 4.95 30.21 13.57
C ASP A 197 4.85 29.11 14.64
N GLU A 198 3.63 28.81 15.05
CA GLU A 198 3.29 27.70 15.94
C GLU A 198 3.09 26.40 15.14
N LEU A 199 3.91 25.39 15.42
CA LEU A 199 3.76 24.05 14.88
C LEU A 199 3.01 23.17 15.87
N HIS A 200 1.85 22.68 15.43
CA HIS A 200 1.01 21.78 16.21
C HIS A 200 1.17 20.33 15.74
N TRP A 201 1.74 19.50 16.59
CA TRP A 201 1.75 18.05 16.40
C TRP A 201 0.56 17.45 17.12
N ILE A 202 -0.20 16.62 16.42
CA ILE A 202 -1.39 15.99 16.96
C ILE A 202 -1.27 14.50 16.76
N THR A 203 -1.34 13.74 17.84
CA THR A 203 -1.57 12.29 17.77
C THR A 203 -3.07 12.04 17.94
N GLY A 204 -3.68 11.36 16.98
CA GLY A 204 -5.12 11.08 17.00
C GLY A 204 -5.61 10.57 15.64
N PRO A 205 -6.93 10.44 15.46
CA PRO A 205 -7.52 10.03 14.19
C PRO A 205 -7.08 10.95 13.06
N ARG A 206 -6.71 10.37 11.92
CA ARG A 206 -6.27 11.13 10.73
C ARG A 206 -7.44 11.96 10.20
N TRP A 207 -7.31 13.28 10.30
CA TRP A 207 -8.32 14.25 9.89
C TRP A 207 -8.62 14.28 8.38
N PRO A 208 -7.62 14.53 7.50
CA PRO A 208 -7.88 14.58 6.08
C PRO A 208 -8.10 13.16 5.57
N LYS A 209 -9.32 12.89 5.13
CA LYS A 209 -9.70 11.59 4.56
C LYS A 209 -8.88 11.31 3.31
N ASN A 210 -8.65 10.03 3.09
CA ASN A 210 -8.04 9.54 1.87
C ASN A 210 -9.16 9.23 0.88
N ILE A 211 -9.25 10.00 -0.21
CA ILE A 211 -10.25 9.84 -1.26
C ILE A 211 -9.63 9.24 -2.51
N LYS A 212 -10.43 8.55 -3.32
CA LYS A 212 -10.02 8.01 -4.61
C LYS A 212 -10.36 9.04 -5.67
N ARG A 213 -9.37 9.43 -6.47
CA ARG A 213 -9.52 10.41 -7.55
C ARG A 213 -8.37 10.29 -8.53
N ASP A 214 -8.54 10.92 -9.69
CA ASP A 214 -7.48 11.06 -10.67
C ASP A 214 -6.32 11.93 -10.16
N ALA A 215 -5.15 11.74 -10.77
CA ALA A 215 -3.99 12.58 -10.54
C ALA A 215 -4.17 13.98 -11.17
N GLY A 216 -3.35 14.94 -10.74
CA GLY A 216 -3.35 16.30 -11.29
C GLY A 216 -4.13 17.32 -10.47
N GLU A 217 -3.91 18.60 -10.79
CA GLU A 217 -4.47 19.74 -10.03
C GLU A 217 -5.98 19.91 -10.24
N ALA A 218 -6.46 19.72 -11.47
CA ALA A 218 -7.88 19.83 -11.78
C ALA A 218 -8.72 18.86 -10.93
N ALA A 219 -8.33 17.59 -10.88
CA ALA A 219 -8.96 16.60 -10.01
C ALA A 219 -8.75 16.92 -8.53
N LYS A 220 -7.57 17.40 -8.12
CA LYS A 220 -7.27 17.76 -6.72
C LYS A 220 -8.21 18.84 -6.17
N TYR A 221 -8.57 19.83 -6.98
CA TYR A 221 -9.41 20.96 -6.58
C TYR A 221 -10.86 20.89 -7.08
N ALA A 222 -11.28 19.75 -7.64
CA ALA A 222 -12.68 19.50 -7.96
C ALA A 222 -13.53 19.58 -6.70
N LYS A 223 -14.74 20.15 -6.82
CA LYS A 223 -15.65 20.42 -5.70
C LYS A 223 -15.90 19.19 -4.82
N ASP A 224 -16.05 18.03 -5.45
CA ASP A 224 -16.37 16.75 -4.78
C ASP A 224 -15.13 16.01 -4.25
N ASN A 225 -13.94 16.60 -4.39
CA ASN A 225 -12.67 16.08 -3.89
C ASN A 225 -12.08 16.94 -2.75
N ILE A 226 -12.77 18.04 -2.38
CA ILE A 226 -12.38 18.94 -1.29
C ILE A 226 -13.13 18.55 -0.02
N GLN A 227 -12.37 18.40 1.07
CA GLN A 227 -12.92 18.26 2.42
C GLN A 227 -13.14 19.65 3.01
N TYR A 228 -14.39 19.99 3.33
CA TYR A 228 -14.70 21.22 4.05
C TYR A 228 -14.62 20.99 5.56
N GLU A 229 -14.10 21.97 6.31
CA GLU A 229 -13.82 21.81 7.75
C GLU A 229 -15.04 21.45 8.60
N GLU A 230 -16.21 21.92 8.20
CA GLU A 230 -17.47 21.74 8.94
C GLU A 230 -17.87 20.28 9.10
N GLN A 231 -17.32 19.37 8.28
CA GLN A 231 -17.87 18.04 8.13
C GLN A 231 -17.27 16.98 9.07
N HIS A 232 -16.09 17.19 9.67
CA HIS A 232 -15.36 16.04 10.28
C HIS A 232 -14.47 16.27 11.52
N LYS A 233 -14.61 17.37 12.31
CA LYS A 233 -13.71 17.66 13.47
C LYS A 233 -13.48 16.43 14.35
N PRO A 234 -12.23 15.91 14.49
CA PRO A 234 -12.01 14.76 15.33
C PRO A 234 -12.35 15.17 16.76
N ASP A 235 -12.82 14.21 17.54
CA ASP A 235 -13.09 14.47 18.94
C ASP A 235 -11.82 15.02 19.62
N PRO A 236 -11.86 16.26 20.16
CA PRO A 236 -10.71 16.85 20.84
C PRO A 236 -10.17 15.99 21.98
N GLN A 237 -11.01 15.13 22.58
CA GLN A 237 -10.60 14.27 23.69
C GLN A 237 -9.68 13.11 23.27
N LEU A 238 -9.72 12.72 22.00
CA LEU A 238 -8.86 11.65 21.45
C LEU A 238 -7.54 12.20 20.87
N GLN A 239 -7.31 13.49 21.02
CA GLN A 239 -6.14 14.18 20.49
C GLN A 239 -5.17 14.52 21.62
N HIS A 240 -3.91 14.12 21.45
CA HIS A 240 -2.83 14.67 22.26
C HIS A 240 -2.06 15.67 21.40
N HIS A 241 -1.88 16.86 21.96
CA HIS A 241 -1.22 17.96 21.29
C HIS A 241 0.18 18.14 21.84
N PHE A 242 1.14 18.30 20.94
CA PHE A 242 2.50 18.70 21.24
C PHE A 242 2.78 19.98 20.44
N HIS A 243 3.18 21.04 21.13
CA HIS A 243 3.32 22.36 20.54
C HIS A 243 4.80 22.75 20.49
N MET A 244 5.20 23.29 19.35
CA MET A 244 6.53 23.86 19.16
C MET A 244 6.38 25.24 18.56
N TYR A 245 7.22 26.17 18.99
CA TYR A 245 7.41 27.43 18.28
C TYR A 245 8.58 27.26 17.33
N CYS A 246 8.33 27.42 16.03
CA CYS A 246 9.34 27.21 15.00
C CYS A 246 9.77 28.54 14.40
N VAL A 247 11.06 28.65 14.14
CA VAL A 247 11.68 29.79 13.45
C VAL A 247 12.50 29.25 12.28
N LEU A 248 12.21 29.74 11.09
CA LEU A 248 12.87 29.36 9.85
C LEU A 248 13.48 30.60 9.19
N GLY A 249 14.69 30.47 8.69
CA GLY A 249 15.38 31.52 7.94
C GLY A 249 16.29 30.91 6.87
N TYR A 250 17.03 31.75 6.16
CA TYR A 250 18.02 31.27 5.20
C TYR A 250 19.15 30.53 5.93
N ASP A 251 19.37 29.25 5.59
CA ASP A 251 20.33 28.35 6.25
C ASP A 251 20.16 28.25 7.78
N PHE A 252 18.94 28.50 8.27
CA PHE A 252 18.62 28.54 9.68
C PHE A 252 17.27 27.86 9.97
N ALA A 253 17.25 26.97 10.97
CA ALA A 253 16.01 26.42 11.50
C ALA A 253 16.16 26.17 13.00
N PHE A 254 15.19 26.63 13.77
CA PHE A 254 15.16 26.49 15.22
C PHE A 254 13.74 26.17 15.69
N ALA A 255 13.61 25.35 16.73
CA ALA A 255 12.31 24.99 17.28
C ALA A 255 12.36 24.89 18.81
N ILE A 256 11.39 25.51 19.47
CA ILE A 256 11.27 25.59 20.93
C ILE A 256 10.01 24.81 21.34
N PRO A 257 10.13 23.62 21.95
CA PRO A 257 8.97 22.99 22.57
C PRO A 257 8.53 23.82 23.77
N TYR A 258 7.22 23.97 23.96
CA TYR A 258 6.69 24.66 25.13
C TYR A 258 5.46 23.99 25.70
N ASN A 259 5.15 24.34 26.95
CA ASN A 259 3.93 23.98 27.62
C ASN A 259 3.19 25.26 28.01
N ALA A 260 1.98 25.44 27.48
CA ALA A 260 1.18 26.63 27.75
C ALA A 260 0.46 26.60 29.13
N GLY A 261 0.48 25.46 29.83
CA GLY A 261 -0.17 25.30 31.13
C GLY A 261 -1.70 25.30 31.07
N ASN A 262 -2.28 25.09 29.89
CA ASN A 262 -3.73 25.02 29.66
C ASN A 262 -4.10 23.70 28.96
N SER A 263 -5.38 23.33 29.03
CA SER A 263 -5.88 22.05 28.51
C SER A 263 -5.86 21.93 27.00
N ASN A 264 -5.89 23.05 26.27
CA ASN A 264 -5.85 23.07 24.80
C ASN A 264 -4.44 23.25 24.23
N GLY A 265 -3.43 23.40 25.08
CA GLY A 265 -2.01 23.59 24.73
C GLY A 265 -1.70 24.88 23.95
N LYS A 266 -2.68 25.73 23.66
CA LYS A 266 -2.50 26.94 22.85
C LYS A 266 -1.59 27.93 23.57
N MET A 267 -0.64 28.50 22.84
CA MET A 267 0.25 29.51 23.37
C MET A 267 -0.55 30.70 23.93
N ASN A 268 -0.20 31.10 25.16
CA ASN A 268 -0.71 32.33 25.75
C ASN A 268 0.41 33.38 25.81
N THR A 269 0.04 34.64 26.03
CA THR A 269 0.97 35.77 26.09
C THR A 269 2.09 35.55 27.11
N LYS A 270 1.80 34.93 28.26
CA LYS A 270 2.78 34.66 29.31
C LYS A 270 3.82 33.64 28.84
N THR A 271 3.42 32.57 28.17
CA THR A 271 4.33 31.58 27.57
C THR A 271 5.19 32.21 26.48
N TYR A 272 4.61 33.04 25.60
CA TYR A 272 5.37 33.72 24.57
C TYR A 272 6.46 34.64 25.17
N ILE A 273 6.07 35.50 26.12
CA ILE A 273 6.99 36.47 26.73
C ILE A 273 8.06 35.80 27.59
N ASN A 274 7.70 34.79 28.39
CA ASN A 274 8.61 34.23 29.40
C ASN A 274 9.38 32.99 28.92
N THR A 275 8.92 32.31 27.88
CA THR A 275 9.55 31.08 27.37
C THR A 275 10.09 31.29 25.96
N ILE A 276 9.27 31.79 25.04
CA ILE A 276 9.64 31.85 23.62
C ILE A 276 10.62 32.99 23.34
N LEU A 277 10.28 34.23 23.70
CA LEU A 277 11.11 35.39 23.42
C LEU A 277 12.53 35.28 24.01
N PRO A 278 12.73 34.86 25.27
CA PRO A 278 14.08 34.75 25.83
C PRO A 278 14.91 33.65 25.14
N ALA A 279 14.29 32.52 24.79
CA ALA A 279 14.96 31.44 24.07
C ALA A 279 15.36 31.90 22.66
N LEU A 280 14.48 32.60 21.95
CA LEU A 280 14.76 33.14 20.62
C LEU A 280 15.87 34.18 20.66
N GLN A 281 15.80 35.14 21.59
CA GLN A 281 16.82 36.18 21.75
C GLN A 281 18.18 35.58 22.08
N SER A 282 18.23 34.61 23.01
CA SER A 282 19.48 33.94 23.37
C SER A 282 20.09 33.22 22.17
N TYR A 283 19.27 32.48 21.41
CA TYR A 283 19.74 31.74 20.25
C TYR A 283 20.24 32.66 19.12
N ILE A 284 19.51 33.74 18.82
CA ILE A 284 19.93 34.74 17.82
C ILE A 284 21.22 35.45 18.27
N LEU A 285 21.38 35.78 19.55
CA LEU A 285 22.60 36.42 20.03
C LEU A 285 23.82 35.48 19.99
N GLU A 286 23.60 34.18 20.23
CA GLU A 286 24.67 33.18 20.26
C GLU A 286 25.08 32.71 18.85
N HIS A 287 24.11 32.49 17.96
CA HIS A 287 24.32 31.87 16.65
C HIS A 287 24.07 32.83 15.47
N GLY A 288 23.30 33.89 15.70
CA GLY A 288 22.88 34.85 14.69
C GLY A 288 23.89 35.95 14.43
N LYS A 289 25.20 35.75 14.69
CA LYS A 289 26.21 36.57 14.01
C LYS A 289 26.22 36.15 12.55
N PRO A 290 25.71 36.98 11.62
CA PRO A 290 26.00 36.75 10.22
C PRO A 290 27.53 36.82 10.11
N GLY A 291 28.15 35.86 9.43
CA GLY A 291 29.46 36.12 8.87
C GLY A 291 29.32 37.35 7.98
N VAL A 292 29.83 38.49 8.45
CA VAL A 292 30.09 39.68 7.62
C VAL A 292 31.18 39.31 6.63
#